data_AF-A0ABD0RYV7-F1
#
_entry.id   AF-A0ABD0RYV7-F1
#
_cell.length_a   1.000
_cell.length_b   1.000
_cell.length_c   1.000
_cell.angle_alpha   90.00
_cell.angle_beta   90.00
_cell.angle_gamma   90.00
#
_symmetry.space_group_name_H-M   'P 1'
#
loop_
_entity.id
_entity.type
_entity.pdbx_description
1 polymer ?
#
loop_
_entity_poly.entity_id
_entity_poly.type
_entity_poly.pdbx_seq_one_letter_code
_entity_poly.pdbx_strand_id
1 'polypeptide(L)' 'NKGPSSKKKGRSKKAHVLAVSVEQATQNFLEKGEQIAKDSQDLKEELIAAVEDVRKQ' A
#
# COMPACT_ATOMS: atom_id res chain seq x y z
N ASN A 1 -39.01 -4.98 15.26
CA ASN A 1 -38.10 -6.11 14.99
C ASN A 1 -36.94 -5.69 14.10
N LYS A 2 -35.80 -5.29 14.67
CA LYS A 2 -34.55 -5.18 13.88
C LYS A 2 -33.92 -6.58 13.88
N GLY A 3 -34.01 -7.28 12.76
CA GLY A 3 -33.39 -8.59 12.57
C GLY A 3 -31.87 -8.54 12.75
N PRO A 4 -31.20 -9.71 12.80
CA PRO A 4 -29.76 -9.78 13.04
C PRO A 4 -28.99 -8.94 12.03
N SER A 5 -28.10 -8.08 12.51
CA SER A 5 -27.28 -7.22 11.65
C SER A 5 -26.43 -8.06 10.70
N SER A 6 -26.50 -7.78 9.41
CA SER A 6 -25.64 -8.38 8.37
C SER A 6 -24.16 -7.95 8.45
N LYS A 7 -23.79 -7.12 9.43
CA LYS A 7 -22.39 -6.76 9.68
C LYS A 7 -21.63 -8.01 10.13
N LYS A 8 -20.49 -8.29 9.49
CA LYS A 8 -19.56 -9.35 9.93
C LYS A 8 -19.15 -9.10 11.38
N LYS A 9 -19.65 -9.92 12.31
CA LYS A 9 -19.21 -9.92 13.71
C LYS A 9 -17.70 -10.21 13.74
N GLY A 10 -16.97 -9.49 14.60
CA GLY A 10 -15.51 -9.66 14.75
C GLY A 10 -14.62 -8.83 13.82
N ARG A 11 -15.16 -8.09 12.82
CA ARG A 11 -14.36 -7.19 11.98
C ARG A 11 -14.47 -5.75 12.45
N SER A 12 -13.36 -5.18 12.92
CA SER A 12 -13.29 -3.76 13.26
C SER A 12 -13.34 -2.90 11.99
N LYS A 13 -14.30 -1.97 11.92
CA LYS A 13 -14.39 -1.01 10.81
C LYS A 13 -13.20 -0.05 10.79
N LYS A 14 -12.73 0.40 11.95
CA LYS A 14 -11.59 1.32 12.07
C LYS A 14 -10.30 0.65 11.61
N ALA A 15 -10.06 -0.60 12.03
CA ALA A 15 -8.89 -1.35 11.58
C ALA A 15 -8.89 -1.55 10.06
N HIS A 16 -10.06 -1.79 9.46
CA HIS A 16 -10.16 -1.90 8.01
C HIS A 16 -9.81 -0.58 7.30
N VAL A 17 -10.32 0.55 7.79
CA VAL A 17 -9.96 1.87 7.24
C VAL A 17 -8.46 2.11 7.35
N LEU A 18 -7.84 1.79 8.49
CA LEU A 18 -6.39 1.93 8.66
C LEU A 18 -5.61 1.08 7.66
N ALA A 19 -6.00 -0.19 7.46
CA ALA A 19 -5.35 -1.05 6.47
C ALA A 19 -5.45 -0.49 5.04
N VAL A 20 -6.63 0.00 4.65
CA VAL A 20 -6.84 0.63 3.33
C VAL A 20 -6.00 1.90 3.18
N SER A 21 -5.93 2.74 4.22
CA SER A 21 -5.11 3.96 4.18
C SER A 21 -3.62 3.65 4.06
N VAL A 22 -3.13 2.63 4.75
CA VAL A 22 -1.73 2.17 4.63
C VAL A 22 -1.49 1.64 3.22
N GLU A 23 -2.35 0.75 2.73
CA GLU A 23 -2.21 0.18 1.38
C GLU A 23 -2.19 1.27 0.30
N GLN A 24 -3.07 2.27 0.38
CA GLN A 24 -3.06 3.41 -0.52
C GLN A 24 -1.77 4.23 -0.40
N ALA A 25 -1.28 4.48 0.80
CA ALA A 25 -0.02 5.20 1.01
C ALA A 25 1.17 4.42 0.43
N THR A 26 1.20 3.09 0.60
CA THR A 26 2.21 2.21 0.00
C THR A 26 2.17 2.25 -1.52
N GLN A 27 0.98 2.18 -2.14
CA GLN A 27 0.85 2.29 -3.60
C GLN A 27 1.34 3.65 -4.12
N ASN A 28 0.97 4.74 -3.45
CA ASN A 28 1.44 6.08 -3.82
C ASN A 28 2.97 6.20 -3.71
N PHE A 29 3.57 5.60 -2.67
CA PHE A 29 5.01 5.58 -2.48
C PHE A 29 5.70 4.80 -3.61
N LEU A 30 5.20 3.61 -3.97
CA LEU A 30 5.74 2.79 -5.04
C LEU A 30 5.67 3.50 -6.40
N GLU A 31 4.53 4.08 -6.76
CA GLU A 31 4.37 4.82 -8.03
C GLU A 31 5.43 5.93 -8.18
N LYS A 32 5.64 6.72 -7.12
CA LYS A 32 6.65 7.78 -7.13
C LYS A 32 8.07 7.23 -7.10
N GLY A 33 8.32 6.16 -6.35
CA GLY A 33 9.61 5.47 -6.33
C GLY A 33 10.01 4.93 -7.70
N GLU A 34 9.08 4.28 -8.41
CA GLU A 34 9.30 3.76 -9.77
C GLU A 34 9.60 4.87 -10.78
N GLN A 35 8.85 5.97 -10.71
CA GLN A 35 9.08 7.15 -11.53
C GLN A 35 10.50 7.69 -11.33
N ILE A 36 10.91 7.89 -10.06
CA ILE A 36 12.24 8.40 -9.72
C ILE A 36 13.34 7.43 -10.19
N ALA A 37 13.19 6.14 -9.93
CA ALA A 37 14.16 5.12 -10.33
C ALA A 37 14.30 5.05 -11.86
N LYS A 38 13.19 5.20 -12.60
CA LYS A 38 13.20 5.20 -14.07
C LYS A 38 13.92 6.40 -14.65
N ASP A 39 13.69 7.57 -14.06
CA ASP A 39 14.20 8.87 -14.53
C ASP A 39 15.63 9.17 -14.04
N SER A 40 16.12 8.41 -13.05
CA SER A 40 17.50 8.55 -12.54
C SER A 40 18.55 8.19 -13.59
N GLN A 41 19.53 9.06 -13.75
CA GLN A 41 20.71 8.83 -14.59
C GLN A 41 21.80 8.04 -13.84
N ASP A 42 21.82 8.15 -12.51
CA ASP A 42 22.78 7.47 -11.63
C ASP A 42 22.06 6.40 -10.78
N LEU A 43 22.77 5.31 -10.47
CA LEU A 43 22.30 4.25 -9.53
C LEU A 43 20.91 3.67 -9.87
N LYS A 44 20.51 3.72 -11.14
CA LYS A 44 19.19 3.27 -11.60
C LYS A 44 18.86 1.84 -11.16
N GLU A 45 19.79 0.91 -11.30
CA GLU A 45 19.59 -0.49 -10.93
C GLU A 45 19.41 -0.67 -9.41
N GLU A 46 20.17 0.06 -8.60
CA GLU A 46 20.04 0.05 -7.14
C GLU A 46 18.69 0.64 -6.70
N LEU A 47 18.25 1.73 -7.33
CA LEU A 47 16.94 2.33 -7.05
C LEU A 47 15.79 1.41 -7.44
N ILE A 48 15.87 0.75 -8.60
CA ILE A 48 14.88 -0.24 -9.01
C ILE A 48 14.85 -1.39 -8.00
N ALA A 49 16.00 -1.95 -7.61
CA ALA A 49 16.07 -3.02 -6.63
C ALA A 49 15.46 -2.62 -5.28
N ALA A 50 15.75 -1.41 -4.81
CA ALA A 50 15.18 -0.87 -3.57
C ALA A 50 13.65 -0.75 -3.64
N VAL A 51 13.10 -0.28 -4.76
CA VAL A 51 11.65 -0.18 -4.98
C VAL A 51 11.00 -1.56 -5.03
N GLU A 52 11.63 -2.54 -5.68
CA GLU A 52 11.14 -3.92 -5.71
C GLU A 52 11.12 -4.56 -4.32
N ASP A 53 12.10 -4.25 -3.47
CA ASP A 53 12.13 -4.76 -2.10
C ASP A 53 11.03 -4.17 -1.24
N VAL A 54 10.63 -2.92 -1.46
CA VAL A 54 9.44 -2.33 -0.82
C VAL A 54 8.15 -3.01 -1.29
N ARG A 55 8.06 -3.42 -2.56
CA ARG A 55 6.85 -4.09 -3.09
C ARG A 55 6.63 -5.50 -2.50
N LYS A 56 7.69 -6.16 -2.03
CA LYS A 56 7.61 -7.52 -1.45
C LYS A 56 7.18 -7.54 0.02
N GLN A 57 7.14 -6.40 0.71
CA GLN A 57 6.72 -6.29 2.11
C GLN A 57 5.21 -6.21 2.25
#